data_AF-A0A651GKK6-F1
#
_entry.id   AF-A0A651GKK6-F1
#
_cell.length_a   1.000
_cell.length_b   1.000
_cell.length_c   1.000
_cell.angle_alpha   90.00
_cell.angle_beta   90.00
_cell.angle_gamma   90.00
#
_symmetry.space_group_name_H-M   'P 1'
#
loop_
_entity.id
_entity.type
_entity.pdbx_description
1 polymer ?
#
loop_
_entity_poly.entity_id
_entity_poly.type
_entity_poly.pdbx_seq_one_letter_code
_entity_poly.pdbx_strand_id
1 'polypeptide(L)'
;LLKLLEIFAERDLNLTKIESRPTKDELGEYCFFLDVEGHLAGERVGDALAAVKRTHRDVKVLGSYRRSGARRTDEAERIHADDAAYREAASWLAQWRARVTPSAT
;
A
#
# COMPACT_ATOMS: atom_id res chain seq x y z
N LEU A 1 13.24 6.01 -6.45
CA LEU A 1 13.19 5.59 -5.04
C LEU A 1 12.39 6.54 -4.16
N LEU A 2 12.74 7.83 -4.03
CA LEU A 2 12.04 8.75 -3.11
C LEU A 2 10.51 8.76 -3.31
N LYS A 3 10.06 8.93 -4.56
CA LYS A 3 8.63 8.87 -4.92
C LYS A 3 7.92 7.57 -4.53
N LEU A 4 8.65 6.45 -4.49
CA LEU A 4 8.09 5.17 -4.06
C LEU A 4 7.88 5.17 -2.54
N LEU A 5 8.82 5.72 -1.78
CA LEU A 5 8.75 5.79 -0.33
C LEU A 5 7.68 6.79 0.16
N GLU A 6 7.51 7.89 -0.57
CA GLU A 6 6.44 8.88 -0.32
C GLU A 6 5.05 8.22 -0.33
N ILE A 7 4.78 7.28 -1.24
CA ILE A 7 3.50 6.56 -1.30
C ILE A 7 3.16 5.87 0.02
N PHE A 8 4.15 5.26 0.67
CA PHE A 8 3.95 4.59 1.96
C PHE A 8 3.88 5.60 3.11
N ALA A 9 4.74 6.62 3.10
CA ALA A 9 4.77 7.66 4.12
C ALA A 9 3.47 8.48 4.20
N GLU A 10 2.89 8.85 3.06
CA GLU A 10 1.61 9.56 2.98
C GLU A 10 0.43 8.78 3.60
N ARG A 11 0.58 7.46 3.73
CA ARG A 11 -0.44 6.56 4.26
C ARG A 11 -0.08 6.02 5.64
N ASP A 12 0.94 6.61 6.27
CA ASP A 12 1.46 6.16 7.57
C ASP A 12 1.70 4.64 7.60
N LEU A 13 2.28 4.11 6.50
CA LEU A 13 2.67 2.71 6.39
C LEU A 13 4.14 2.58 6.74
N ASN A 14 4.40 1.93 7.87
CA ASN A 14 5.75 1.68 8.33
C ASN A 14 6.44 0.62 7.45
N LEU A 15 7.72 0.86 7.15
CA LEU A 15 8.57 -0.10 6.45
C LEU A 15 9.45 -0.79 7.48
N THR A 16 9.36 -2.12 7.57
CA THR A 16 10.26 -2.90 8.43
C THR A 16 11.55 -3.26 7.73
N LYS A 17 11.56 -3.19 6.40
CA LYS A 17 12.72 -3.50 5.58
C LYS A 17 12.72 -2.71 4.28
N ILE A 18 13.91 -2.24 3.90
CA ILE A 18 14.21 -1.75 2.55
C ILE A 18 15.61 -2.21 2.15
N GLU A 19 15.70 -2.96 1.05
CA GLU A 19 16.98 -3.39 0.49
C GLU A 19 17.01 -3.12 -1.01
N SER A 20 18.13 -2.60 -1.51
CA SER A 20 18.43 -2.56 -2.95
C SER A 20 19.32 -3.74 -3.31
N ARG A 21 19.09 -4.30 -4.50
CA ARG A 21 19.96 -5.32 -5.11
C ARG A 21 20.20 -4.93 -6.57
N PRO A 22 21.45 -5.05 -7.08
CA PRO A 22 21.70 -4.87 -8.50
C PRO A 22 20.97 -5.98 -9.28
N THR A 23 20.34 -5.62 -10.39
CA THR A 23 19.87 -6.64 -11.34
C THR A 23 21.08 -7.18 -12.10
N LYS A 24 21.00 -8.43 -12.58
CA LYS A 24 22.10 -9.04 -13.35
C LYS A 24 22.03 -8.66 -14.84
N ASP A 25 21.05 -7.86 -15.21
CA ASP A 25 20.67 -7.60 -16.59
C ASP A 25 21.46 -6.43 -17.18
N GLU A 26 21.58 -5.30 -16.46
CA GLU A 26 22.38 -4.14 -16.89
C GLU A 26 23.09 -3.43 -15.73
N LEU A 27 24.23 -2.79 -16.02
CA LEU A 27 24.96 -1.97 -15.04
C LEU A 27 24.13 -0.74 -14.65
N GLY A 28 23.81 -0.62 -13.35
CA GLY A 28 23.09 0.53 -12.81
C GLY A 28 21.58 0.31 -12.65
N GLU A 29 21.07 -0.87 -13.01
CA GLU A 29 19.71 -1.28 -12.68
C GLU A 29 19.64 -1.93 -11.30
N TYR A 30 18.60 -1.56 -10.54
CA TYR A 30 18.38 -2.04 -9.19
C TYR A 30 16.94 -2.50 -9.01
N CYS A 31 16.75 -3.62 -8.32
CA CYS A 31 15.47 -3.98 -7.75
C CYS A 31 15.46 -3.66 -6.25
N PHE A 32 14.28 -3.30 -5.74
CA PHE A 32 14.09 -2.98 -4.33
C PHE A 32 13.18 -4.03 -3.70
N PHE A 33 13.60 -4.54 -2.55
CA PHE A 33 12.79 -5.39 -1.68
C PHE A 33 12.31 -4.54 -0.51
N LEU A 34 11.00 -4.57 -0.27
CA LEU A 34 10.34 -3.76 0.75
C LEU A 34 9.45 -4.69 1.58
N ASP A 35 9.59 -4.61 2.90
CA ASP A 35 8.63 -5.21 3.83
C ASP A 35 7.86 -4.06 4.51
N VAL A 36 6.53 -4.13 4.42
CA VAL A 36 5.60 -3.10 4.90
C VAL A 36 4.78 -3.69 6.03
N GLU A 37 4.54 -2.93 7.08
CA GLU A 37 3.59 -3.34 8.13
C GLU A 37 2.15 -3.21 7.64
N GLY A 38 1.38 -4.26 7.86
CA GLY A 38 -0.01 -4.36 7.41
C GLY A 38 -0.25 -5.65 6.64
N HIS A 39 -1.45 -5.76 6.07
CA HIS A 39 -1.87 -6.94 5.33
C HIS A 39 -2.46 -6.51 3.98
N LEU A 40 -2.25 -7.30 2.92
CA LEU A 40 -2.75 -7.02 1.57
C LEU A 40 -4.28 -6.85 1.52
N ALA A 41 -5.00 -7.53 2.42
CA ALA A 41 -6.45 -7.41 2.55
C ALA A 41 -6.91 -6.14 3.29
N GLY A 42 -5.99 -5.37 3.88
CA GLY A 42 -6.29 -4.08 4.49
C GLY A 42 -6.36 -2.99 3.43
N GLU A 43 -7.32 -2.09 3.58
CA GLU A 43 -7.60 -1.03 2.61
C GLU A 43 -6.40 -0.11 2.41
N ARG A 44 -5.73 0.25 3.50
CA ARG A 44 -4.59 1.18 3.47
C ARG A 44 -3.41 0.63 2.66
N VAL A 45 -3.09 -0.65 2.87
CA VAL A 45 -2.05 -1.35 2.11
C VAL A 45 -2.48 -1.55 0.66
N GLY A 46 -3.75 -1.89 0.43
CA GLY A 46 -4.32 -2.00 -0.91
C GLY A 46 -4.19 -0.71 -1.72
N ASP A 47 -4.54 0.44 -1.12
CA ASP A 47 -4.41 1.74 -1.77
C ASP A 47 -2.95 2.10 -2.09
N ALA A 48 -2.03 1.84 -1.15
CA ALA A 48 -0.60 2.04 -1.37
C ALA A 48 -0.09 1.20 -2.55
N LEU A 49 -0.41 -0.09 -2.58
CA LEU A 49 0.03 -0.98 -3.66
C LEU A 49 -0.59 -0.60 -5.01
N ALA A 50 -1.83 -0.13 -5.03
CA ALA A 50 -2.45 0.41 -6.22
C ALA A 50 -1.69 1.65 -6.74
N ALA A 51 -1.28 2.56 -5.84
CA ALA A 51 -0.47 3.72 -6.19
C ALA A 51 0.92 3.32 -6.70
N VAL A 52 1.58 2.34 -6.08
CA VAL A 52 2.86 1.80 -6.56
C VAL A 52 2.72 1.22 -7.96
N LYS A 53 1.69 0.39 -8.21
CA LYS A 53 1.48 -0.22 -9.52
C LYS A 53 1.15 0.79 -10.63
N ARG A 54 0.49 1.91 -10.30
CA ARG A 54 0.25 3.00 -11.27
C ARG A 54 1.52 3.76 -11.64
N THR A 55 2.47 3.88 -10.72
CA THR A 55 3.68 4.71 -10.87
C THR A 55 4.90 3.92 -11.33
N HIS A 56 4.91 2.59 -11.15
CA HIS A 56 6.04 1.71 -11.47
C HIS A 56 5.56 0.51 -12.31
N ARG A 57 6.28 0.18 -13.39
CA ARG A 57 5.89 -0.90 -14.31
C ARG A 57 6.05 -2.28 -13.68
N ASP A 58 7.22 -2.56 -13.11
CA ASP A 58 7.62 -3.88 -12.64
C ASP A 58 7.53 -3.97 -11.12
N VAL A 59 6.39 -4.48 -10.64
CA VAL A 59 6.06 -4.61 -9.22
C VAL A 59 5.61 -6.05 -8.97
N LYS A 60 6.26 -6.71 -8.02
CA LYS A 60 5.91 -8.08 -7.60
C LYS A 60 5.52 -8.09 -6.13
N VAL A 61 4.29 -8.51 -5.85
CA VAL A 61 3.81 -8.75 -4.48
C VAL A 61 4.19 -10.18 -4.09
N LEU A 62 4.95 -10.33 -3.02
CA LEU A 62 5.38 -11.64 -2.50
C LEU A 62 4.38 -12.24 -1.50
N GLY A 63 3.34 -11.49 -1.14
CA GLY A 63 2.27 -11.89 -0.23
C GLY A 63 2.31 -11.16 1.10
N SER A 64 1.43 -11.57 2.01
CA SER A 64 1.41 -11.11 3.41
C SER A 64 1.66 -12.29 4.32
N TYR A 65 2.41 -12.07 5.39
CA TYR A 65 2.77 -13.10 6.35
C TYR A 65 2.63 -12.56 7.77
N ARG A 66 2.41 -13.45 8.73
CA ARG A 66 2.39 -13.06 10.14
C ARG A 66 3.81 -12.74 10.59
N ARG A 67 3.99 -11.59 11.24
CA ARG A 67 5.26 -11.24 11.88
C ARG A 67 5.59 -12.24 13.00
N SER A 68 6.80 -12.77 12.98
CA SER A 68 7.29 -13.68 14.03
C SER A 68 7.35 -12.95 15.38
N GLY A 69 6.87 -13.60 16.44
CA GLY A 69 6.85 -13.02 17.80
C GLY A 69 5.85 -11.88 18.00
N ALA A 70 4.92 -11.66 17.07
CA ALA A 70 3.93 -10.60 17.20
C ALA A 70 3.00 -10.86 18.41
N ARG A 71 3.09 -9.99 19.42
CA ARG A 71 1.97 -9.77 20.35
C ARG A 71 0.93 -8.90 19.64
N ARG A 72 -0.34 -8.94 20.07
CA ARG A 72 -1.27 -7.86 19.70
C ARG A 72 -0.65 -6.56 20.22
N THR A 73 -0.29 -5.68 19.31
CA THR A 73 0.26 -4.36 19.61
C THR A 73 -0.82 -3.31 19.38
N ASP A 74 -0.68 -2.16 20.04
CA ASP A 74 -1.48 -0.96 19.77
C ASP A 74 -1.43 -0.56 18.28
N GLU A 75 -0.34 -0.93 17.59
CA GLU A 75 -0.16 -0.73 16.15
C GLU A 75 -1.14 -1.52 15.30
N ALA A 76 -1.42 -2.78 15.65
CA ALA A 76 -2.43 -3.56 14.95
C ALA A 76 -3.82 -2.93 15.13
N GLU A 77 -4.10 -2.35 16.30
CA GLU A 77 -5.35 -1.64 16.58
C GLU A 77 -5.45 -0.33 15.78
N ARG A 78 -4.36 0.46 15.71
CA ARG A 78 -4.27 1.63 14.84
C ARG A 78 -4.52 1.26 13.38
N ILE A 79 -3.86 0.21 12.89
CA ILE A 79 -4.05 -0.28 11.51
C ILE A 79 -5.52 -0.60 11.22
N HIS A 80 -6.19 -1.30 12.14
CA HIS A 80 -7.62 -1.61 11.99
C HIS A 80 -8.53 -0.38 12.03
N ALA A 81 -8.24 0.60 12.89
CA ALA A 81 -8.98 1.86 12.96
C ALA A 81 -8.83 2.64 11.64
N ASP A 82 -7.64 2.69 11.07
CA ASP A 82 -7.39 3.36 9.81
C ASP A 82 -8.13 2.69 8.65
N ASP A 83 -8.13 1.36 8.57
CA ASP A 83 -8.91 0.62 7.56
C ASP A 83 -10.42 0.93 7.63
N ALA A 84 -10.95 1.31 8.81
CA ALA A 84 -12.32 1.79 8.91
C ALA A 84 -12.51 3.16 8.24
N ALA A 85 -11.58 4.10 8.46
CA ALA A 85 -11.61 5.42 7.82
C ALA A 85 -11.51 5.32 6.28
N TYR A 86 -10.68 4.41 5.75
CA TYR A 86 -10.62 4.15 4.31
C TYR A 86 -11.95 3.63 3.75
N ARG A 87 -12.60 2.68 4.44
CA ARG A 87 -13.93 2.17 4.03
C ARG A 87 -15.02 3.22 4.09
N GLU A 88 -14.99 4.07 5.12
CA GLU A 88 -15.90 5.21 5.25
C GLU A 88 -15.72 6.18 4.07
N ALA A 89 -14.48 6.58 3.77
CA ALA A 89 -14.17 7.47 2.66
C ALA A 89 -14.60 6.87 1.30
N ALA A 90 -14.37 5.57 1.09
CA ALA A 90 -14.82 4.86 -0.10
C ALA A 90 -16.35 4.85 -0.22
N SER A 91 -17.06 4.61 0.88
CA SER A 91 -18.52 4.64 0.94
C SER A 91 -19.07 6.03 0.65
N TRP A 92 -18.47 7.07 1.23
CA TRP A 92 -18.82 8.47 0.97
C TRP A 92 -18.63 8.82 -0.51
N LEU A 93 -17.50 8.45 -1.11
CA LEU A 93 -17.24 8.69 -2.52
C LEU A 93 -18.20 7.93 -3.44
N ALA A 94 -18.55 6.69 -3.10
CA ALA A 94 -19.54 5.91 -3.83
C ALA A 94 -20.92 6.58 -3.82
N GLN A 95 -21.34 7.13 -2.67
CA GLN A 95 -22.59 7.89 -2.55
C GLN A 95 -22.59 9.12 -3.48
N TRP A 96 -21.48 9.86 -3.56
CA TRP A 96 -21.36 11.00 -4.46
C TRP A 96 -21.38 10.59 -5.93
N ARG A 97 -20.64 9.55 -6.31
CA ARG A 97 -20.62 9.03 -7.69
C ARG A 97 -22.02 8.59 -8.15
N ALA A 98 -22.82 8.00 -7.25
CA ALA A 98 -24.20 7.63 -7.55
C ALA A 98 -25.10 8.84 -7.86
N ARG A 99 -24.84 10.01 -7.26
CA ARG A 99 -25.59 11.25 -7.51
C ARG A 99 -25.22 11.93 -8.83
N VAL A 100 -24.00 11.70 -9.33
CA VAL A 100 -23.46 12.33 -10.53
C VAL A 100 -23.55 11.36 -11.72
N THR A 101 -24.59 10.52 -11.79
CA THR A 101 -24.76 9.62 -12.95
C THR A 101 -24.67 10.47 -14.22
N PRO A 102 -23.73 10.20 -15.14
CA PRO A 102 -23.69 10.92 -16.40
C PRO A 102 -25.04 10.64 -17.07
N SER A 103 -25.80 11.69 -17.38
CA SER A 103 -26.92 11.55 -18.29
C SER A 103 -26.37 10.89 -19.54
N ALA A 104 -26.80 9.67 -19.84
CA ALA A 104 -26.39 8.95 -21.02
C ALA A 104 -26.59 9.87 -22.23
N THR A 105 -25.51 10.17 -22.92
CA THR A 105 -25.48 10.82 -24.25
C THR A 105 -25.03 9.76 -25.23
#